data_AF-A0A538B073-F1
#
_entry.id   AF-A0A538B073-F1
#
_cell.length_a   1.000
_cell.length_b   1.000
_cell.length_c   1.000
_cell.angle_alpha   90.00
_cell.angle_beta   90.00
_cell.angle_gamma   90.00
#
_symmetry.space_group_name_H-M   'P 1'
#
loop_
_entity.id
_entity.type
_entity.pdbx_description
1 polymer ?
#
loop_
_entity_poly.entity_id
_entity_poly.type
_entity_poly.pdbx_seq_one_letter_code
_entity_poly.pdbx_strand_id
1 'polypeptide(L)'
;MRLGEPVEWALHCTTVLALLPSDAAVPAARLAEFHGVPAAYLAKTLQALARQGVVESVPGRRGGYRLAKPPADIPALDVVEAIEGRQSSFRCTEIRKRGPTKVSDRLYSPVCTIAAAMHRADAAWRAELASTSIEPCSRRGGRQGRQLAAGGAAMKIFVAGATGVVGWRAVRDLVKAGHEVTAVARTRAKSDMLASLGATPVTVDVFDPAAVKDAVATQDVVCNMATHIPPTWKMAMRGAWAENDRIRTKVSKNLVDACLANGVKRYIQESIAFMYPDNGAEWVDEDTPLDPVPYVQSAITAEANARRFTFGGFYCADSDMTVTFVRAARSHVAPAVGSPDGYFPMIHLDDAAAAVVGALDAPAGTYNVVDDALTRRDQMDALASAVGVGRLVFAPAVATKLGGKGASMMARSERVSNRRFKQAAGWRPAYPSVREGWPAVVREMGVAQAPKVGLFARICLLLLALPALEIGIWATLAPHSFFNSFPGGGRHWVAVDGPFNEHLVRDFGAMNLALALVLLVALVVGSRLLVTTAATAYFLWAVPHALYHFFNMQVLSSGDQIANGITLAISVVLPLAVIWSAYRTSPASSSRKSVASP
;
A
#
# COMPACT_ATOMS: atom_id res chain seq x y z
N MET A 1 5.32 34.90 32.98
CA MET A 1 5.12 35.91 31.93
C MET A 1 3.85 35.55 31.19
N ARG A 2 2.88 36.46 31.06
CA ARG A 2 1.65 36.23 30.30
C ARG A 2 1.81 36.97 28.97
N LEU A 3 2.02 36.23 27.90
CA LEU A 3 2.08 36.78 26.55
C LEU A 3 0.68 37.17 26.09
N GLY A 4 0.58 38.18 25.22
CA GLY A 4 -0.70 38.55 24.63
C GLY A 4 -1.19 37.52 23.59
N GLU A 5 -2.50 37.49 23.36
CA GLU A 5 -3.12 36.70 22.29
C GLU A 5 -2.47 36.90 20.91
N PRO A 6 -1.99 38.11 20.52
CA PRO A 6 -1.31 38.29 19.23
C PRO A 6 -0.05 37.44 19.05
N VAL A 7 0.65 37.10 20.13
CA VAL A 7 1.85 36.25 20.09
C VAL A 7 1.49 34.80 19.78
N GLU A 8 0.44 34.30 20.42
CA GLU A 8 -0.12 32.97 20.15
C GLU A 8 -0.55 32.87 18.68
N TRP A 9 -1.29 33.86 18.19
CA TRP A 9 -1.75 33.89 16.81
C TRP A 9 -0.58 33.95 15.82
N ALA A 10 0.46 34.73 16.12
CA ALA A 10 1.66 34.83 15.29
C ALA A 10 2.41 33.49 15.20
N LEU A 11 2.60 32.79 16.33
CA LEU A 11 3.25 31.48 16.37
C LEU A 11 2.44 30.42 15.62
N HIS A 12 1.12 30.38 15.80
CA HIS A 12 0.28 29.44 15.06
C HIS A 12 0.21 29.75 13.56
N CYS A 13 0.11 31.02 13.17
CA CYS A 13 0.11 31.37 11.75
C CYS A 13 1.46 31.05 11.07
N THR A 14 2.59 31.32 11.72
CA THR A 14 3.92 31.02 11.15
C THR A 14 4.17 29.51 11.03
N THR A 15 3.74 28.71 12.00
CA THR A 15 3.81 27.24 11.90
C THR A 15 2.88 26.67 10.81
N VAL A 16 1.72 27.29 10.58
CA VAL A 16 0.83 26.94 9.46
C VAL A 16 1.47 27.29 8.12
N LEU A 17 2.05 28.49 8.00
CA LEU A 17 2.78 28.90 6.79
C LEU A 17 4.00 27.99 6.52
N ALA A 18 4.65 27.48 7.56
CA ALA A 18 5.76 26.52 7.45
C ALA A 18 5.36 25.17 6.83
N LEU A 19 4.06 24.83 6.82
CA LEU A 19 3.54 23.60 6.20
C LEU A 19 3.26 23.76 4.70
N LEU A 20 3.38 24.97 4.17
CA LEU A 20 3.06 25.31 2.78
C LEU A 20 4.31 25.27 1.89
N PRO A 21 4.15 25.11 0.57
CA PRO A 21 5.23 25.37 -0.38
C PRO A 21 5.82 26.76 -0.18
N SER A 22 7.13 26.92 -0.35
CA SER A 22 7.85 28.17 -0.07
C SER A 22 7.38 29.37 -0.91
N ASP A 23 6.74 29.12 -2.05
CA ASP A 23 6.18 30.12 -2.96
C ASP A 23 4.70 30.46 -2.67
N ALA A 24 4.01 29.63 -1.89
CA ALA A 24 2.59 29.78 -1.60
C ALA A 24 2.33 30.90 -0.58
N ALA A 25 1.45 31.84 -0.94
CA ALA A 25 1.02 32.93 -0.07
C ALA A 25 -0.46 32.76 0.34
N VAL A 26 -0.79 33.06 1.59
CA VAL A 26 -2.14 32.93 2.14
C VAL A 26 -2.68 34.28 2.59
N PRO A 27 -3.91 34.68 2.17
CA PRO A 27 -4.52 35.92 2.64
C PRO A 27 -4.73 35.94 4.15
N ALA A 28 -4.53 37.10 4.79
CA ALA A 28 -4.77 37.27 6.22
C ALA A 28 -6.19 36.87 6.65
N ALA A 29 -7.20 37.14 5.81
CA ALA A 29 -8.58 36.75 6.08
C ALA A 29 -8.78 35.23 6.19
N ARG A 30 -8.02 34.44 5.42
CA ARG A 30 -8.08 32.97 5.43
C ARG A 30 -7.38 32.39 6.65
N LEU A 31 -6.22 32.94 7.02
CA LEU A 31 -5.55 32.58 8.27
C LEU A 31 -6.44 32.90 9.49
N ALA A 32 -7.17 34.02 9.42
CA ALA A 32 -8.11 34.43 10.45
C ALA A 32 -9.30 33.47 10.57
N GLU A 33 -9.93 33.13 9.45
CA GLU A 33 -10.99 32.14 9.36
C GLU A 33 -10.54 30.78 9.90
N PHE A 34 -9.36 30.31 9.50
CA PHE A 34 -8.81 29.01 9.90
C PHE A 34 -8.61 28.88 11.40
N HIS A 35 -8.10 29.93 12.04
CA HIS A 35 -7.87 29.95 13.48
C HIS A 35 -9.08 30.45 14.28
N GLY A 36 -10.17 30.85 13.61
CA GLY A 36 -11.36 31.41 14.25
C GLY A 36 -11.11 32.75 14.96
N VAL A 37 -10.18 33.57 14.45
CA VAL A 37 -9.77 34.85 15.06
C VAL A 37 -10.22 36.07 14.25
N PRO A 38 -10.34 37.27 14.85
CA PRO A 38 -10.73 38.47 14.13
C PRO A 38 -9.72 38.91 13.04
N ALA A 39 -10.17 38.99 11.78
CA ALA A 39 -9.30 39.26 10.64
C ALA A 39 -8.51 40.58 10.70
N ALA A 40 -9.12 41.66 11.23
CA ALA A 40 -8.45 42.96 11.35
C ALA A 40 -7.27 42.91 12.33
N TYR A 41 -7.41 42.18 13.43
CA TYR A 41 -6.35 42.05 14.44
C TYR A 41 -5.24 41.11 13.97
N LEU A 42 -5.59 40.01 13.29
CA LEU A 42 -4.59 39.14 12.70
C LEU A 42 -3.80 39.84 11.59
N ALA A 43 -4.45 40.65 10.75
CA ALA A 43 -3.77 41.43 9.72
C ALA A 43 -2.71 42.38 10.32
N LYS A 44 -3.02 43.04 11.44
CA LYS A 44 -2.04 43.89 12.15
C LYS A 44 -0.85 43.08 12.69
N THR A 45 -1.11 41.87 13.19
CA THR A 45 -0.08 40.94 13.68
C THR A 45 0.83 40.49 12.54
N LEU A 46 0.27 40.09 11.39
CA LEU A 46 1.02 39.71 10.20
C LEU A 46 1.84 40.87 9.61
N GLN A 47 1.33 42.10 9.67
CA GLN A 47 2.10 43.29 9.29
C GLN A 47 3.32 43.53 10.20
N ALA A 48 3.19 43.27 11.50
CA ALA A 48 4.32 43.39 12.43
C ALA A 48 5.41 42.33 12.13
N LEU A 49 5.00 41.09 11.84
CA LEU A 49 5.91 40.03 11.37
C LEU A 49 6.59 40.39 10.04
N ALA A 50 5.85 41.03 9.12
CA ALA A 50 6.39 41.45 7.83
C ALA A 50 7.47 42.53 7.97
N ARG A 51 7.28 43.49 8.90
CA ARG A 51 8.28 44.53 9.18
C ARG A 51 9.58 43.97 9.75
N GLN A 52 9.53 42.84 10.45
CA GLN A 52 10.72 42.17 11.01
C GLN A 52 11.30 41.10 10.06
N GLY A 53 10.74 40.93 8.87
CA GLY A 53 11.24 39.97 7.88
C GLY A 53 11.04 38.50 8.28
N VAL A 54 10.03 38.20 9.10
CA VAL A 54 9.62 36.82 9.40
C VAL A 54 8.70 36.29 8.29
N VAL A 55 7.80 37.14 7.82
CA VAL A 55 6.92 36.89 6.67
C VAL A 55 7.12 37.97 5.61
N GLU A 56 6.72 37.71 4.38
CA GLU A 56 6.64 38.71 3.32
C GLU A 56 5.22 38.81 2.77
N SER A 57 4.85 40.01 2.33
CA SER A 57 3.54 40.29 1.75
C SER A 57 3.62 40.25 0.22
N VAL A 58 2.87 39.33 -0.38
CA VAL A 58 2.78 39.15 -1.83
C VAL A 58 1.55 39.89 -2.36
N PRO A 59 1.70 40.88 -3.26
CA PRO A 59 0.57 41.59 -3.84
C PRO A 59 -0.17 40.74 -4.89
N GLY A 60 -1.47 40.98 -5.07
CA GLY A 60 -2.28 40.40 -6.14
C GLY A 60 -3.52 39.64 -5.67
N ARG A 61 -4.32 39.14 -6.63
CA ARG A 61 -5.61 38.47 -6.38
C ARG A 61 -5.47 37.09 -5.71
N ARG A 62 -4.29 36.46 -5.82
CA ARG A 62 -3.86 35.27 -5.06
C ARG A 62 -2.72 35.60 -4.08
N GLY A 63 -2.54 36.89 -3.77
CA GLY A 63 -1.52 37.39 -2.85
C GLY A 63 -1.86 37.09 -1.40
N GLY A 64 -0.98 37.46 -0.49
CA GLY A 64 -1.12 37.15 0.93
C GLY A 64 0.22 37.20 1.66
N TYR A 65 0.36 36.41 2.72
CA TYR A 65 1.60 36.29 3.48
C TYR A 65 2.23 34.93 3.26
N ARG A 66 3.55 34.88 3.15
CA ARG A 66 4.37 33.66 3.17
C ARG A 66 5.61 33.86 4.03
N LEU A 67 6.30 32.79 4.41
CA LEU A 67 7.54 32.92 5.17
C LEU A 67 8.63 33.58 4.32
N ALA A 68 9.38 34.51 4.91
CA ALA A 68 10.47 35.19 4.21
C ALA A 68 11.78 34.37 4.22
N LYS A 69 11.86 33.32 5.04
CA LYS A 69 13.01 32.44 5.21
C LYS A 69 12.55 30.99 5.37
N PRO A 70 13.43 29.99 5.16
CA PRO A 70 13.12 28.59 5.47
C PRO A 70 12.63 28.42 6.93
N PRO A 71 11.63 27.55 7.20
CA PRO A 71 11.10 27.37 8.55
C PRO A 71 12.16 27.00 9.60
N ALA A 72 13.13 26.17 9.21
CA ALA A 72 14.26 25.76 10.05
C ALA A 72 15.10 26.95 10.55
N ASP A 73 15.14 28.04 9.79
CA ASP A 73 15.95 29.24 10.06
C ASP A 73 15.17 30.35 10.78
N ILE A 74 13.93 30.10 11.19
CA ILE A 74 13.10 31.07 11.92
C ILE A 74 12.90 30.56 13.34
N PRO A 75 13.64 31.12 14.33
CA PRO A 75 13.41 30.85 15.73
C PRO A 75 12.04 31.34 16.18
N ALA A 76 11.42 30.62 17.12
CA ALA A 76 10.21 31.08 17.79
C ALA A 76 10.43 32.44 18.48
N LEU A 77 11.66 32.73 18.93
CA LEU A 77 12.03 34.02 19.49
C LEU A 77 11.80 35.19 18.51
N ASP A 78 12.13 35.04 17.22
CA ASP A 78 11.95 36.10 16.22
C ASP A 78 10.47 36.46 16.05
N VAL A 79 9.58 35.46 16.12
CA VAL A 79 8.13 35.66 16.06
C VAL A 79 7.63 36.41 17.29
N VAL A 80 8.09 36.04 18.49
CA VAL A 80 7.69 36.68 19.74
C VAL A 80 8.21 38.13 19.80
N GLU A 81 9.49 38.35 19.47
CA GLU A 81 10.10 39.68 19.46
C GLU A 81 9.49 40.61 18.41
N ALA A 82 8.96 40.07 17.30
CA ALA A 82 8.27 40.87 16.31
C ALA A 82 6.96 41.49 16.83
N ILE A 83 6.35 40.88 17.86
CA ILE A 83 5.09 41.33 18.45
C ILE A 83 5.31 42.10 19.75
N GLU A 84 6.10 41.55 20.68
CA GLU A 84 6.32 42.11 22.03
C GLU A 84 7.53 43.05 22.09
N GLY A 85 8.44 42.98 21.12
CA GLY A 85 9.70 43.72 21.11
C GLY A 85 10.84 43.06 21.89
N ARG A 86 12.02 43.68 21.84
CA ARG A 86 13.27 43.14 22.39
C ARG A 86 13.57 43.53 23.84
N GLN A 87 12.63 44.19 24.52
CA GLN A 87 12.87 44.66 25.88
C GLN A 87 12.78 43.49 26.88
N SER A 88 13.53 43.58 27.99
CA SER A 88 13.46 42.57 29.04
C SER A 88 12.09 42.59 29.71
N SER A 89 11.56 41.41 30.05
CA SER A 89 10.27 41.27 30.73
C SER A 89 10.23 41.87 32.14
N PHE A 90 11.39 42.19 32.72
CA PHE A 90 11.50 42.77 34.06
C PHE A 90 12.33 44.06 34.06
N ARG A 91 11.76 45.14 34.60
CA ARG A 91 12.45 46.40 34.85
C ARG A 91 12.54 46.66 36.35
N CYS A 92 13.74 46.62 36.91
CA CYS A 92 13.95 46.98 38.31
C CYS A 92 13.87 48.50 38.49
N THR A 93 13.01 48.97 39.40
CA THR A 93 12.91 50.39 39.78
C THR A 93 13.61 50.69 41.11
N GLU A 94 14.39 49.74 41.62
CA GLU A 94 15.19 49.85 42.85
C GLU A 94 14.34 50.19 44.10
N ILE A 95 13.17 49.55 44.24
CA ILE A 95 12.26 49.78 45.39
C ILE A 95 12.92 49.53 46.75
N ARG A 96 13.97 48.68 46.81
CA ARG A 96 14.76 48.43 48.03
C ARG A 96 15.39 49.70 48.63
N LYS A 97 15.56 50.75 47.82
CA LYS A 97 16.09 52.06 48.24
C LYS A 97 15.02 53.03 48.76
N ARG A 98 13.73 52.66 48.66
CA ARG A 98 12.59 53.54 48.95
C ARG A 98 11.78 53.12 50.19
N GLY A 99 12.10 51.97 50.79
CA GLY A 99 11.36 51.42 51.94
C GLY A 99 11.79 51.95 53.31
N PRO A 100 11.00 51.69 54.36
CA PRO A 100 11.30 52.11 55.75
C PRO A 100 12.55 51.43 56.32
N THR A 101 12.99 50.32 55.72
CA THR A 101 14.18 49.55 56.10
C THR A 101 15.38 49.80 55.17
N LYS A 102 15.43 50.95 54.47
CA LYS A 102 16.55 51.29 53.60
C LYS A 102 17.87 51.35 54.37
N VAL A 103 18.94 50.88 53.74
CA VAL A 103 20.31 50.95 54.27
C VAL A 103 21.12 52.01 53.54
N SER A 104 22.31 52.34 54.03
CA SER A 104 23.22 53.26 53.33
C SER A 104 23.58 52.73 51.95
N ASP A 105 23.73 53.61 50.95
CA ASP A 105 23.98 53.20 49.56
C ASP A 105 25.21 52.29 49.37
N ARG A 106 26.22 52.41 50.23
CA ARG A 106 27.44 51.59 50.23
C ARG A 106 27.19 50.10 50.50
N LEU A 107 26.07 49.76 51.13
CA LEU A 107 25.72 48.39 51.51
C LEU A 107 24.85 47.69 50.45
N TYR A 108 24.34 48.40 49.45
CA TYR A 108 23.66 47.75 48.35
C TYR A 108 24.66 47.15 47.37
N SER A 109 24.46 45.88 47.03
CA SER A 109 25.11 45.28 45.86
C SER A 109 24.87 46.16 44.61
N PRO A 110 25.89 46.35 43.75
CA PRO A 110 25.80 47.15 42.51
C PRO A 110 24.63 46.74 41.62
N VAL A 111 24.27 45.45 41.65
CA VAL A 111 23.09 44.91 40.97
C VAL A 111 22.11 44.37 42.02
N CYS A 112 20.83 44.70 41.88
CA CYS A 112 19.76 44.13 42.70
C CYS A 112 19.69 42.61 42.50
N THR A 113 19.81 41.83 43.59
CA THR A 113 19.81 40.36 43.53
C THR A 113 18.52 39.80 42.91
N ILE A 114 17.37 40.44 43.20
CA ILE A 114 16.09 40.07 42.56
C ILE A 114 16.12 40.41 41.07
N ALA A 115 16.63 41.58 40.68
CA ALA A 115 16.78 41.92 39.27
C ALA A 115 17.68 40.94 38.53
N ALA A 116 18.82 40.56 39.13
CA ALA A 116 19.72 39.56 38.57
C ALA A 116 19.04 38.19 38.39
N ALA A 117 18.23 37.74 39.35
CA ALA A 117 17.46 36.50 39.24
C ALA A 117 16.41 36.58 38.12
N MET A 118 15.67 37.69 38.03
CA MET A 118 14.67 37.92 36.98
C MET A 118 15.30 37.98 35.58
N HIS A 119 16.44 38.67 35.42
CA HIS A 119 17.16 38.74 34.15
C HIS A 119 17.73 37.38 33.73
N ARG A 120 18.19 36.54 34.66
CA ARG A 120 18.59 35.15 34.34
C ARG A 120 17.41 34.32 33.85
N ALA A 121 16.23 34.45 34.47
CA ALA A 121 15.03 33.74 34.01
C ALA A 121 14.58 34.21 32.63
N ASP A 122 14.59 35.52 32.37
CA ASP A 122 14.30 36.12 31.06
C ASP A 122 15.29 35.63 29.98
N ALA A 123 16.59 35.58 30.31
CA ALA A 123 17.62 35.08 29.42
C ALA A 123 17.47 33.58 29.12
N ALA A 124 17.14 32.76 30.12
CA ALA A 124 16.91 31.33 29.93
C ALA A 124 15.68 31.07 29.05
N TRP A 125 14.59 31.80 29.28
CA TRP A 125 13.37 31.72 28.45
C TRP A 125 13.64 32.15 27.00
N ARG A 126 14.38 33.24 26.79
CA ARG A 126 14.77 33.70 25.45
C ARG A 126 15.70 32.71 24.75
N ALA A 127 16.63 32.09 25.47
CA ALA A 127 17.52 31.07 24.92
C ALA A 127 16.73 29.84 24.41
N GLU A 128 15.74 29.37 25.16
CA GLU A 128 14.87 28.26 24.75
C GLU A 128 14.08 28.58 23.47
N LEU A 129 13.53 29.79 23.39
CA LEU A 129 12.82 30.24 22.18
C LEU A 129 13.75 30.46 20.99
N ALA A 130 15.01 30.83 21.23
CA ALA A 130 16.02 30.98 20.19
C ALA A 130 16.47 29.62 19.62
N SER A 131 16.48 28.56 20.43
CA SER A 131 16.81 27.20 19.98
C SER A 131 15.63 26.46 19.35
N THR A 132 14.41 26.94 19.55
CA THR A 132 13.20 26.32 19.01
C THR A 132 12.84 26.93 17.66
N SER A 133 12.94 26.16 16.59
CA SER A 133 12.47 26.56 15.26
C SER A 133 10.93 26.48 15.16
N ILE A 134 10.32 27.29 14.29
CA ILE A 134 8.90 27.17 13.91
C ILE A 134 8.62 25.98 12.97
N GLU A 135 9.63 25.20 12.59
CA GLU A 135 9.46 23.98 11.81
C GLU A 135 8.56 22.99 12.59
N PRO A 136 7.41 22.58 12.02
CA PRO A 136 6.46 21.75 12.75
C PRO A 136 6.97 20.32 12.93
N CYS A 137 7.03 19.85 14.19
CA CYS A 137 7.43 18.47 14.54
C CYS A 137 6.45 17.37 14.07
N SER A 138 5.28 17.69 13.48
CA SER A 138 4.25 16.69 13.16
C SER A 138 3.88 16.61 11.67
N ARG A 139 3.93 15.39 11.12
CA ARG A 139 3.43 15.03 9.78
C ARG A 139 1.91 15.19 9.63
N ARG A 140 1.15 15.34 10.73
CA ARG A 140 -0.32 15.46 10.71
C ARG A 140 -0.82 16.85 10.28
N GLY A 141 -0.05 17.91 10.56
CA GLY A 141 -0.42 19.29 10.19
C GLY A 141 -0.39 19.56 8.68
N GLY A 142 0.47 18.85 7.93
CA GLY A 142 0.66 19.06 6.50
C GLY A 142 -0.55 18.76 5.60
N ARG A 143 -1.61 18.11 6.12
CA ARG A 143 -2.91 17.96 5.42
C ARG A 143 -3.77 19.22 5.53
N GLN A 144 -3.81 19.85 6.70
CA GLN A 144 -4.63 21.05 6.94
C GLN A 144 -3.99 22.30 6.31
N GLY A 145 -2.65 22.44 6.37
CA GLY A 145 -1.93 23.49 5.65
C GLY A 145 -2.19 23.45 4.14
N ARG A 146 -2.27 22.26 3.53
CA ARG A 146 -2.60 22.12 2.11
C ARG A 146 -4.01 22.58 1.76
N GLN A 147 -5.03 22.32 2.60
CA GLN A 147 -6.38 22.87 2.39
C GLN A 147 -6.40 24.41 2.43
N LEU A 148 -5.52 25.02 3.22
CA LEU A 148 -5.36 26.48 3.29
C LEU A 148 -4.66 27.07 2.06
N ALA A 149 -3.56 26.45 1.62
CA ALA A 149 -2.82 26.86 0.43
C ALA A 149 -3.53 26.54 -0.88
N ALA A 150 -4.34 25.46 -0.91
CA ALA A 150 -5.04 25.01 -2.10
C ALA A 150 -5.98 26.08 -2.66
N GLY A 151 -6.47 27.02 -1.84
CA GLY A 151 -7.08 28.26 -2.35
C GLY A 151 -8.18 28.09 -3.41
N GLY A 152 -8.73 26.89 -3.57
CA GLY A 152 -9.82 26.60 -4.47
C GLY A 152 -11.10 26.91 -3.72
N ALA A 153 -11.89 27.87 -4.22
CA ALA A 153 -13.30 27.91 -3.88
C ALA A 153 -13.89 26.49 -4.10
N ALA A 154 -14.86 26.08 -3.29
CA ALA A 154 -15.59 24.84 -3.53
C ALA A 154 -16.02 24.78 -5.00
N MET A 155 -15.52 23.76 -5.72
CA MET A 155 -15.79 23.57 -7.15
C MET A 155 -16.99 22.66 -7.32
N LYS A 156 -17.74 22.87 -8.40
CA LYS A 156 -18.77 21.96 -8.88
C LYS A 156 -18.14 20.93 -9.81
N ILE A 157 -18.18 19.66 -9.40
CA ILE A 157 -17.47 18.58 -10.07
C ILE A 157 -18.45 17.52 -10.53
N PHE A 158 -18.50 17.28 -11.84
CA PHE A 158 -19.27 16.19 -12.42
C PHE A 158 -18.41 14.95 -12.60
N VAL A 159 -18.90 13.79 -12.15
CA VAL A 159 -18.17 12.52 -12.21
C VAL A 159 -18.96 11.48 -13.01
N ALA A 160 -18.48 11.17 -14.22
CA ALA A 160 -18.90 10.00 -14.99
C ALA A 160 -18.14 8.75 -14.53
N GLY A 161 -18.81 7.60 -14.48
CA GLY A 161 -18.21 6.37 -13.93
C GLY A 161 -18.12 6.35 -12.39
N ALA A 162 -18.87 7.22 -11.70
CA ALA A 162 -18.87 7.37 -10.24
C ALA A 162 -19.23 6.11 -9.44
N THR A 163 -19.79 5.09 -10.07
CA THR A 163 -20.20 3.82 -9.43
C THR A 163 -19.22 2.68 -9.69
N GLY A 164 -18.14 2.95 -10.42
CA GLY A 164 -17.04 2.00 -10.64
C GLY A 164 -16.04 2.02 -9.48
N VAL A 165 -15.08 1.09 -9.52
CA VAL A 165 -14.13 0.82 -8.41
C VAL A 165 -13.28 2.04 -8.01
N VAL A 166 -12.85 2.85 -8.99
CA VAL A 166 -12.16 4.14 -8.76
C VAL A 166 -13.17 5.24 -8.45
N GLY A 167 -14.27 5.29 -9.21
CA GLY A 167 -15.20 6.42 -9.22
C GLY A 167 -15.83 6.73 -7.87
N TRP A 168 -16.30 5.73 -7.12
CA TRP A 168 -16.97 6.00 -5.84
C TRP A 168 -15.98 6.49 -4.77
N ARG A 169 -14.73 6.03 -4.83
CA ARG A 169 -13.64 6.50 -3.97
C ARG A 169 -13.23 7.93 -4.32
N ALA A 170 -13.16 8.25 -5.61
CA ALA A 170 -12.92 9.61 -6.07
C ALA A 170 -14.04 10.54 -5.58
N VAL A 171 -15.31 10.15 -5.70
CA VAL A 171 -16.45 10.90 -5.15
C VAL A 171 -16.30 11.13 -3.65
N ARG A 172 -16.04 10.07 -2.88
CA ARG A 172 -15.80 10.14 -1.43
C ARG A 172 -14.73 11.16 -1.08
N ASP A 173 -13.61 11.15 -1.79
CA ASP A 173 -12.46 11.99 -1.47
C ASP A 173 -12.62 13.44 -1.97
N LEU A 174 -13.32 13.65 -3.09
CA LEU A 174 -13.71 14.98 -3.59
C LEU A 174 -14.70 15.67 -2.64
N VAL A 175 -15.71 14.94 -2.13
CA VAL A 175 -16.66 15.48 -1.14
C VAL A 175 -15.93 15.81 0.17
N LYS A 176 -15.06 14.91 0.66
CA LYS A 176 -14.23 15.18 1.85
C LYS A 176 -13.31 16.39 1.68
N ALA A 177 -12.87 16.68 0.45
CA ALA A 177 -12.09 17.87 0.14
C ALA A 177 -12.93 19.18 0.12
N GLY A 178 -14.26 19.09 0.26
CA GLY A 178 -15.17 20.23 0.33
C GLY A 178 -15.73 20.67 -1.03
N HIS A 179 -15.69 19.80 -2.05
CA HIS A 179 -16.27 20.10 -3.36
C HIS A 179 -17.72 19.63 -3.49
N GLU A 180 -18.51 20.33 -4.31
CA GLU A 180 -19.87 19.92 -4.66
C GLU A 180 -19.79 18.89 -5.79
N VAL A 181 -20.16 17.64 -5.53
CA VAL A 181 -19.99 16.55 -6.50
C VAL A 181 -21.34 16.11 -7.08
N THR A 182 -21.50 16.25 -8.39
CA THR A 182 -22.60 15.64 -9.16
C THR A 182 -22.14 14.33 -9.76
N ALA A 183 -22.77 13.21 -9.41
CA ALA A 183 -22.26 11.88 -9.74
C ALA A 183 -23.27 11.05 -10.55
N VAL A 184 -22.83 10.47 -11.67
CA VAL A 184 -23.73 9.72 -12.55
C VAL A 184 -24.05 8.33 -11.98
N ALA A 185 -25.35 8.03 -11.82
CA ALA A 185 -25.86 6.71 -11.48
C ALA A 185 -27.03 6.30 -12.39
N ARG A 186 -27.17 4.99 -12.62
CA ARG A 186 -28.22 4.42 -13.48
C ARG A 186 -29.34 3.71 -12.71
N THR A 187 -29.12 3.41 -11.43
CA THR A 187 -30.05 2.64 -10.60
C THR A 187 -30.24 3.33 -9.26
N ARG A 188 -31.43 3.18 -8.66
CA ARG A 188 -31.75 3.78 -7.36
C ARG A 188 -30.74 3.41 -6.27
N ALA A 189 -30.38 2.13 -6.17
CA ALA A 189 -29.38 1.67 -5.19
C ALA A 189 -28.02 2.38 -5.34
N LYS A 190 -27.58 2.61 -6.59
CA LYS A 190 -26.33 3.34 -6.87
C LYS A 190 -26.45 4.84 -6.56
N SER A 191 -27.62 5.42 -6.81
CA SER A 191 -27.91 6.81 -6.43
C SER A 191 -27.89 6.98 -4.91
N ASP A 192 -28.51 6.07 -4.17
CA ASP A 192 -28.56 6.07 -2.70
C ASP A 192 -27.14 5.92 -2.11
N MET A 193 -26.32 5.03 -2.69
CA MET A 193 -24.91 4.90 -2.34
C MET A 193 -24.14 6.22 -2.52
N LEU A 194 -24.26 6.89 -3.67
CA LEU A 194 -23.58 8.17 -3.93
C LEU A 194 -24.09 9.29 -3.01
N ALA A 195 -25.38 9.33 -2.74
CA ALA A 195 -25.97 10.27 -1.79
C ALA A 195 -25.42 10.07 -0.38
N SER A 196 -25.21 8.82 0.06
CA SER A 196 -24.59 8.51 1.36
C SER A 196 -23.14 8.99 1.48
N LEU A 197 -22.45 9.17 0.34
CA LEU A 197 -21.10 9.75 0.28
C LEU A 197 -21.10 11.28 0.27
N GLY A 198 -22.29 11.92 0.24
CA GLY A 198 -22.47 13.37 0.19
C GLY A 198 -22.45 13.97 -1.22
N ALA A 199 -22.60 13.16 -2.26
CA ALA A 199 -22.73 13.62 -3.64
C ALA A 199 -24.20 13.77 -4.07
N THR A 200 -24.45 14.58 -5.09
CA THR A 200 -25.76 14.71 -5.75
C THR A 200 -25.83 13.70 -6.89
N PRO A 201 -26.60 12.60 -6.76
CA PRO A 201 -26.73 11.63 -7.85
C PRO A 201 -27.56 12.20 -9.00
N VAL A 202 -27.14 11.94 -10.24
CA VAL A 202 -27.86 12.30 -11.45
C VAL A 202 -27.99 11.12 -12.39
N THR A 203 -29.17 10.98 -13.00
CA THR A 203 -29.43 9.97 -14.04
C THR A 203 -29.24 10.62 -15.40
N VAL A 204 -28.13 10.32 -16.07
CA VAL A 204 -27.80 10.83 -17.40
C VAL A 204 -27.35 9.68 -18.27
N ASP A 205 -27.90 9.57 -19.47
CA ASP A 205 -27.32 8.71 -20.50
C ASP A 205 -26.08 9.39 -21.08
N VAL A 206 -24.90 8.87 -20.72
CA VAL A 206 -23.61 9.39 -21.18
C VAL A 206 -23.40 9.22 -22.69
N PHE A 207 -24.23 8.44 -23.37
CA PHE A 207 -24.23 8.31 -24.83
C PHE A 207 -25.08 9.36 -25.54
N ASP A 208 -25.95 10.08 -24.84
CA ASP A 208 -26.77 11.17 -25.38
C ASP A 208 -26.01 12.51 -25.26
N PRO A 209 -25.54 13.11 -26.36
CA PRO A 209 -24.79 14.36 -26.31
C PRO A 209 -25.57 15.54 -25.72
N ALA A 210 -26.89 15.61 -25.94
CA ALA A 210 -27.71 16.70 -25.42
C ALA A 210 -27.87 16.59 -23.90
N ALA A 211 -28.20 15.40 -23.41
CA ALA A 211 -28.31 15.14 -21.98
C ALA A 211 -26.98 15.39 -21.24
N VAL A 212 -25.85 14.98 -21.83
CA VAL A 212 -24.52 15.25 -21.27
C VAL A 212 -24.22 16.74 -21.23
N LYS A 213 -24.54 17.48 -22.30
CA LYS A 213 -24.36 18.94 -22.36
C LYS A 213 -25.12 19.65 -21.25
N ASP A 214 -26.37 19.29 -21.02
CA ASP A 214 -27.18 19.91 -19.96
C ASP A 214 -26.64 19.55 -18.57
N ALA A 215 -26.22 18.31 -18.38
CA ALA A 215 -25.70 17.83 -17.10
C ALA A 215 -24.40 18.50 -16.65
N VAL A 216 -23.53 18.87 -17.60
CA VAL A 216 -22.24 19.53 -17.29
C VAL A 216 -22.30 21.06 -17.35
N ALA A 217 -23.44 21.65 -17.70
CA ALA A 217 -23.56 23.09 -17.97
C ALA A 217 -23.17 24.00 -16.80
N THR A 218 -23.33 23.54 -15.56
CA THR A 218 -23.07 24.32 -14.34
C THR A 218 -21.79 23.89 -13.60
N GLN A 219 -20.97 23.06 -14.23
CA GLN A 219 -19.86 22.35 -13.58
C GLN A 219 -18.53 23.04 -13.89
N ASP A 220 -17.68 23.19 -12.88
CA ASP A 220 -16.33 23.76 -13.03
C ASP A 220 -15.34 22.71 -13.58
N VAL A 221 -15.53 21.46 -13.17
CA VAL A 221 -14.67 20.32 -13.50
C VAL A 221 -15.51 19.12 -13.90
N VAL A 222 -15.06 18.40 -14.93
CA VAL A 222 -15.64 17.12 -15.35
C VAL A 222 -14.59 16.02 -15.24
N CYS A 223 -14.90 14.95 -14.51
CA CYS A 223 -14.07 13.76 -14.35
C CYS A 223 -14.72 12.57 -15.07
N ASN A 224 -14.02 11.98 -16.03
CA ASN A 224 -14.46 10.79 -16.74
C ASN A 224 -13.67 9.55 -16.28
N MET A 225 -14.29 8.76 -15.39
CA MET A 225 -13.81 7.48 -14.88
C MET A 225 -14.67 6.32 -15.41
N ALA A 226 -15.41 6.54 -16.50
CA ALA A 226 -16.30 5.54 -17.07
C ALA A 226 -15.50 4.52 -17.89
N THR A 227 -15.42 3.29 -17.38
CA THR A 227 -14.78 2.16 -18.06
C THR A 227 -15.58 0.88 -17.86
N HIS A 228 -15.38 -0.10 -18.75
CA HIS A 228 -15.99 -1.43 -18.63
C HIS A 228 -14.96 -2.50 -18.96
N ILE A 229 -13.91 -2.57 -18.13
CA ILE A 229 -12.83 -3.54 -18.31
C ILE A 229 -13.40 -4.96 -18.10
N PRO A 230 -13.22 -5.89 -19.07
CA PRO A 230 -13.72 -7.25 -18.93
C PRO A 230 -12.99 -8.01 -17.80
N PRO A 231 -13.64 -9.01 -17.19
CA PRO A 231 -12.99 -9.83 -16.16
C PRO A 231 -11.77 -10.56 -16.74
N THR A 232 -10.78 -10.84 -15.89
CA THR A 232 -9.42 -11.25 -16.30
C THR A 232 -9.39 -12.44 -17.28
N TRP A 233 -10.26 -13.44 -17.08
CA TRP A 233 -10.36 -14.63 -17.93
C TRP A 233 -10.91 -14.35 -19.35
N LYS A 234 -11.57 -13.20 -19.56
CA LYS A 234 -12.10 -12.74 -20.87
C LYS A 234 -11.20 -11.71 -21.56
N MET A 235 -10.18 -11.16 -20.88
CA MET A 235 -9.37 -10.06 -21.41
C MET A 235 -8.64 -10.41 -22.72
N ALA A 236 -8.36 -11.69 -22.99
CA ALA A 236 -7.72 -12.11 -24.25
C ALA A 236 -8.69 -12.13 -25.46
N MET A 237 -10.01 -11.99 -25.25
CA MET A 237 -11.02 -12.10 -26.29
C MET A 237 -11.42 -10.71 -26.83
N ARG A 238 -11.26 -10.46 -28.13
CA ARG A 238 -11.62 -9.16 -28.78
C ARG A 238 -13.04 -8.70 -28.48
N GLY A 239 -14.03 -9.58 -28.63
CA GLY A 239 -15.43 -9.22 -28.41
C GLY A 239 -15.75 -8.73 -26.99
N ALA A 240 -14.94 -9.09 -25.99
CA ALA A 240 -15.15 -8.67 -24.61
C ALA A 240 -14.84 -7.18 -24.36
N TRP A 241 -14.10 -6.53 -25.27
CA TRP A 241 -13.71 -5.13 -25.16
C TRP A 241 -14.66 -4.16 -25.89
N ALA A 242 -15.61 -4.67 -26.68
CA ALA A 242 -16.47 -3.84 -27.52
C ALA A 242 -17.23 -2.73 -26.75
N GLU A 243 -17.74 -3.06 -25.55
CA GLU A 243 -18.43 -2.07 -24.71
C GLU A 243 -17.45 -1.06 -24.11
N ASN A 244 -16.28 -1.50 -23.67
CA ASN A 244 -15.22 -0.60 -23.18
C ASN A 244 -14.78 0.37 -24.28
N ASP A 245 -14.60 -0.12 -25.51
CA ASP A 245 -14.21 0.68 -26.66
C ASP A 245 -15.29 1.70 -27.03
N ARG A 246 -16.56 1.27 -26.98
CA ARG A 246 -17.70 2.16 -27.20
C ARG A 246 -17.76 3.28 -26.15
N ILE A 247 -17.59 2.95 -24.87
CA ILE A 247 -17.55 3.92 -23.77
C ILE A 247 -16.38 4.88 -23.97
N ARG A 248 -15.15 4.35 -24.08
CA ARG A 248 -13.94 5.16 -24.20
C ARG A 248 -13.90 6.04 -25.45
N THR A 249 -14.57 5.65 -26.53
CA THR A 249 -14.63 6.46 -27.77
C THR A 249 -15.76 7.49 -27.74
N LYS A 250 -17.00 7.05 -27.47
CA LYS A 250 -18.18 7.91 -27.58
C LYS A 250 -18.38 8.78 -26.35
N VAL A 251 -18.26 8.23 -25.15
CA VAL A 251 -18.51 8.97 -23.90
C VAL A 251 -17.45 10.04 -23.68
N SER A 252 -16.16 9.72 -23.93
CA SER A 252 -15.10 10.74 -23.83
C SER A 252 -15.36 11.90 -24.79
N LYS A 253 -15.76 11.60 -26.03
CA LYS A 253 -16.06 12.62 -27.03
C LYS A 253 -17.23 13.50 -26.60
N ASN A 254 -18.35 12.88 -26.20
CA ASN A 254 -19.54 13.61 -25.76
C ASN A 254 -19.23 14.54 -24.58
N LEU A 255 -18.47 14.06 -23.59
CA LEU A 255 -18.10 14.86 -22.42
C LEU A 255 -17.15 16.01 -22.79
N VAL A 256 -16.17 15.78 -23.66
CA VAL A 256 -15.25 16.84 -24.12
C VAL A 256 -16.00 17.90 -24.93
N ASP A 257 -16.83 17.50 -25.89
CA ASP A 257 -17.63 18.42 -26.70
C ASP A 257 -18.55 19.27 -25.81
N ALA A 258 -19.17 18.65 -24.80
CA ALA A 258 -20.00 19.34 -23.83
C ALA A 258 -19.21 20.29 -22.92
N CYS A 259 -18.01 19.90 -22.49
CA CYS A 259 -17.10 20.77 -21.74
C CYS A 259 -16.73 22.02 -22.53
N LEU A 260 -16.37 21.84 -23.81
CA LEU A 260 -16.03 22.95 -24.71
C LEU A 260 -17.23 23.87 -24.95
N ALA A 261 -18.42 23.31 -25.16
CA ALA A 261 -19.64 24.07 -25.41
C ALA A 261 -20.08 24.92 -24.21
N ASN A 262 -19.85 24.43 -22.98
CA ASN A 262 -20.26 25.11 -21.74
C ASN A 262 -19.12 25.88 -21.07
N GLY A 263 -17.91 25.89 -21.64
CA GLY A 263 -16.75 26.58 -21.06
C GLY A 263 -16.23 25.98 -19.75
N VAL A 264 -16.39 24.67 -19.56
CA VAL A 264 -15.85 23.94 -18.41
C VAL A 264 -14.32 24.08 -18.41
N LYS A 265 -13.76 24.50 -17.27
CA LYS A 265 -12.35 24.92 -17.19
C LYS A 265 -11.38 23.75 -17.11
N ARG A 266 -11.84 22.60 -16.60
CA ARG A 266 -10.98 21.43 -16.39
C ARG A 266 -11.71 20.13 -16.70
N TYR A 267 -11.04 19.28 -17.45
CA TYR A 267 -11.46 17.93 -17.78
C TYR A 267 -10.38 16.94 -17.32
N ILE A 268 -10.77 15.90 -16.59
CA ILE A 268 -9.90 14.84 -16.09
C ILE A 268 -10.37 13.53 -16.72
N GLN A 269 -9.49 12.87 -17.47
CA GLN A 269 -9.79 11.64 -18.21
C GLN A 269 -8.98 10.48 -17.65
N GLU A 270 -9.63 9.38 -17.27
CA GLU A 270 -8.92 8.15 -16.93
C GLU A 270 -8.37 7.43 -18.17
N SER A 271 -7.07 7.12 -18.17
CA SER A 271 -6.43 6.20 -19.12
C SER A 271 -5.71 5.04 -18.41
N ILE A 272 -4.94 4.23 -19.14
CA ILE A 272 -4.35 2.96 -18.67
C ILE A 272 -2.87 2.80 -19.05
N ALA A 273 -2.02 2.32 -18.14
CA ALA A 273 -0.56 2.32 -18.32
C ALA A 273 -0.04 1.20 -19.25
N PHE A 274 -0.82 0.14 -19.51
CA PHE A 274 -0.42 -1.03 -20.33
C PHE A 274 -0.32 -0.74 -21.85
N MET A 275 -0.04 0.50 -22.22
CA MET A 275 0.10 0.99 -23.59
C MET A 275 1.55 1.28 -23.99
N TYR A 276 2.47 1.22 -23.03
CA TYR A 276 3.89 1.38 -23.26
C TYR A 276 4.51 0.13 -23.89
N PRO A 277 5.64 0.28 -24.62
CA PRO A 277 6.41 -0.85 -25.11
C PRO A 277 7.06 -1.63 -23.96
N ASP A 278 7.45 -2.87 -24.22
CA ASP A 278 8.32 -3.61 -23.31
C ASP A 278 9.70 -2.95 -23.29
N ASN A 279 10.08 -2.38 -22.14
CA ASN A 279 11.32 -1.61 -21.98
C ASN A 279 12.27 -2.24 -20.97
N GLY A 280 12.08 -3.52 -20.63
CA GLY A 280 12.95 -4.21 -19.68
C GLY A 280 13.05 -3.47 -18.34
N ALA A 281 14.27 -3.11 -17.94
CA ALA A 281 14.54 -2.39 -16.68
C ALA A 281 14.62 -0.86 -16.82
N GLU A 282 14.54 -0.34 -18.04
CA GLU A 282 14.61 1.08 -18.34
C GLU A 282 13.35 1.81 -17.91
N TRP A 283 13.50 3.05 -17.47
CA TRP A 283 12.36 3.87 -17.04
C TRP A 283 11.47 4.23 -18.23
N VAL A 284 10.17 4.19 -18.00
CA VAL A 284 9.13 4.65 -18.91
C VAL A 284 8.45 5.86 -18.28
N ASP A 285 8.28 6.92 -19.06
CA ASP A 285 7.61 8.15 -18.66
C ASP A 285 6.54 8.57 -19.68
N GLU A 286 5.89 9.71 -19.44
CA GLU A 286 4.78 10.19 -20.25
C GLU A 286 5.17 10.62 -21.68
N ASP A 287 6.47 10.79 -21.94
CA ASP A 287 6.98 11.16 -23.28
C ASP A 287 7.42 9.94 -24.09
N THR A 288 7.42 8.76 -23.48
CA THR A 288 7.78 7.50 -24.13
C THR A 288 6.75 7.16 -25.24
N PRO A 289 7.18 6.91 -26.49
CA PRO A 289 6.27 6.53 -27.57
C PRO A 289 5.45 5.28 -27.22
N LEU A 290 4.15 5.35 -27.46
CA LEU A 290 3.21 4.26 -27.15
C LEU A 290 3.33 3.13 -28.18
N ASP A 291 3.17 1.88 -27.72
CA ASP A 291 3.08 0.67 -28.55
C ASP A 291 1.74 -0.06 -28.26
N PRO A 292 0.60 0.53 -28.65
CA PRO A 292 -0.71 0.00 -28.29
C PRO A 292 -0.96 -1.35 -28.96
N VAL A 293 -1.40 -2.30 -28.15
CA VAL A 293 -2.07 -3.50 -28.68
C VAL A 293 -3.51 -3.16 -29.07
N PRO A 294 -4.16 -3.91 -29.99
CA PRO A 294 -5.48 -3.56 -30.51
C PRO A 294 -6.57 -3.32 -29.45
N TYR A 295 -6.44 -3.92 -28.26
CA TYR A 295 -7.42 -3.84 -27.16
C TYR A 295 -7.35 -2.56 -26.32
N VAL A 296 -6.25 -1.80 -26.40
CA VAL A 296 -6.06 -0.55 -25.63
C VAL A 296 -6.17 0.70 -26.50
N GLN A 297 -6.46 0.53 -27.79
CA GLN A 297 -6.53 1.64 -28.75
C GLN A 297 -7.59 2.69 -28.36
N SER A 298 -8.70 2.24 -27.78
CA SER A 298 -9.76 3.14 -27.32
C SER A 298 -9.34 4.03 -26.15
N ALA A 299 -8.37 3.61 -25.33
CA ALA A 299 -7.78 4.46 -24.31
C ALA A 299 -6.97 5.60 -24.94
N ILE A 300 -6.21 5.32 -25.99
CA ILE A 300 -5.50 6.35 -26.76
C ILE A 300 -6.47 7.30 -27.44
N THR A 301 -7.58 6.81 -28.00
CA THR A 301 -8.62 7.68 -28.55
C THR A 301 -9.23 8.59 -27.48
N ALA A 302 -9.49 8.07 -26.28
CA ALA A 302 -9.95 8.87 -25.15
C ALA A 302 -8.91 9.92 -24.73
N GLU A 303 -7.63 9.54 -24.66
CA GLU A 303 -6.52 10.46 -24.41
C GLU A 303 -6.40 11.53 -25.50
N ALA A 304 -6.55 11.19 -26.78
CA ALA A 304 -6.47 12.15 -27.87
C ALA A 304 -7.61 13.18 -27.82
N ASN A 305 -8.80 12.75 -27.41
CA ASN A 305 -9.95 13.63 -27.19
C ASN A 305 -9.72 14.60 -26.01
N ALA A 306 -8.97 14.18 -24.98
CA ALA A 306 -8.89 14.87 -23.69
C ALA A 306 -7.53 15.52 -23.38
N ARG A 307 -6.48 15.09 -24.08
CA ARG A 307 -5.05 15.25 -23.77
C ARG A 307 -4.74 15.19 -22.27
N ARG A 308 -4.99 14.07 -21.55
CA ARG A 308 -4.70 13.93 -20.09
C ARG A 308 -4.97 12.55 -19.42
N PHE A 309 -4.17 12.27 -18.35
CA PHE A 309 -4.05 11.19 -17.30
C PHE A 309 -4.07 9.68 -17.66
N THR A 310 -3.10 8.92 -17.13
CA THR A 310 -2.89 7.48 -17.36
C THR A 310 -2.64 6.72 -16.05
N PHE A 311 -3.41 5.67 -15.76
CA PHE A 311 -3.36 4.89 -14.50
C PHE A 311 -2.77 3.49 -14.68
N GLY A 312 -2.08 2.96 -13.66
CA GLY A 312 -1.60 1.56 -13.63
C GLY A 312 -2.68 0.51 -13.39
N GLY A 313 -2.26 -0.75 -13.21
CA GLY A 313 -3.13 -1.85 -12.81
C GLY A 313 -3.67 -1.69 -11.39
N PHE A 314 -4.97 -1.90 -11.20
CA PHE A 314 -5.62 -1.62 -9.92
C PHE A 314 -5.54 -2.79 -8.93
N TYR A 315 -5.26 -2.49 -7.66
CA TYR A 315 -5.45 -3.44 -6.56
C TYR A 315 -6.18 -2.82 -5.35
N CYS A 316 -7.14 -3.57 -4.81
CA CYS A 316 -7.99 -3.21 -3.66
C CYS A 316 -8.87 -4.42 -3.24
N ALA A 317 -9.45 -4.39 -2.03
CA ALA A 317 -10.22 -5.51 -1.47
C ALA A 317 -11.46 -5.92 -2.31
N ASP A 318 -12.08 -4.96 -3.00
CA ASP A 318 -13.31 -5.10 -3.80
C ASP A 318 -13.07 -5.25 -5.31
N SER A 319 -11.81 -5.35 -5.78
CA SER A 319 -11.50 -5.58 -7.20
C SER A 319 -11.49 -7.07 -7.56
N ASP A 320 -12.19 -7.46 -8.63
CA ASP A 320 -12.21 -8.83 -9.16
C ASP A 320 -10.80 -9.37 -9.46
N MET A 321 -9.91 -8.51 -9.96
CA MET A 321 -8.51 -8.88 -10.24
C MET A 321 -7.79 -9.23 -8.94
N THR A 322 -8.01 -8.44 -7.89
CA THR A 322 -7.41 -8.66 -6.57
C THR A 322 -7.96 -9.94 -5.92
N VAL A 323 -9.26 -10.17 -5.98
CA VAL A 323 -9.89 -11.41 -5.47
C VAL A 323 -9.28 -12.63 -6.14
N THR A 324 -9.08 -12.57 -7.46
CA THR A 324 -8.45 -13.64 -8.24
C THR A 324 -6.99 -13.85 -7.82
N PHE A 325 -6.25 -12.76 -7.63
CA PHE A 325 -4.83 -12.82 -7.23
C PHE A 325 -4.66 -13.44 -5.84
N VAL A 326 -5.47 -13.01 -4.87
CA VAL A 326 -5.45 -13.56 -3.51
C VAL A 326 -5.83 -15.05 -3.52
N ARG A 327 -6.83 -15.46 -4.30
CA ARG A 327 -7.19 -16.89 -4.44
C ARG A 327 -6.05 -17.73 -5.01
N ALA A 328 -5.41 -17.27 -6.09
CA ALA A 328 -4.27 -17.97 -6.69
C ALA A 328 -3.08 -18.06 -5.71
N ALA A 329 -2.76 -16.95 -5.03
CA ALA A 329 -1.68 -16.90 -4.06
C ALA A 329 -1.90 -17.86 -2.88
N ARG A 330 -3.14 -18.00 -2.41
CA ARG A 330 -3.51 -19.00 -1.38
C ARG A 330 -3.29 -20.44 -1.85
N SER A 331 -3.34 -20.69 -3.15
CA SER A 331 -3.00 -21.97 -3.78
C SER A 331 -1.52 -22.08 -4.16
N HIS A 332 -0.65 -21.20 -3.64
CA HIS A 332 0.79 -21.14 -3.94
C HIS A 332 1.14 -20.86 -5.41
N VAL A 333 0.18 -20.37 -6.21
CA VAL A 333 0.37 -20.00 -7.61
C VAL A 333 0.57 -18.50 -7.70
N ALA A 334 1.61 -18.05 -8.40
CA ALA A 334 1.80 -16.64 -8.69
C ALA A 334 0.84 -16.20 -9.82
N PRO A 335 -0.12 -15.29 -9.56
CA PRO A 335 -0.99 -14.73 -10.60
C PRO A 335 -0.28 -13.66 -11.45
N ALA A 336 0.95 -13.94 -11.89
CA ALA A 336 1.78 -13.04 -12.68
C ALA A 336 2.14 -13.70 -14.01
N VAL A 337 2.01 -12.95 -15.10
CA VAL A 337 2.35 -13.38 -16.47
C VAL A 337 3.61 -12.63 -16.91
N GLY A 338 4.57 -13.33 -17.52
CA GLY A 338 5.84 -12.76 -17.96
C GLY A 338 7.03 -13.08 -17.05
N SER A 339 8.18 -12.48 -17.35
CA SER A 339 9.42 -12.70 -16.59
C SER A 339 9.27 -12.23 -15.13
N PRO A 340 9.67 -13.01 -14.12
CA PRO A 340 9.66 -12.57 -12.72
C PRO A 340 10.44 -11.28 -12.46
N ASP A 341 11.47 -11.02 -13.26
CA ASP A 341 12.33 -9.85 -13.09
C ASP A 341 11.81 -8.62 -13.88
N GLY A 342 10.72 -8.80 -14.65
CA GLY A 342 10.05 -7.72 -15.37
C GLY A 342 9.16 -6.88 -14.45
N TYR A 343 8.98 -5.61 -14.79
CA TYR A 343 8.17 -4.63 -14.05
C TYR A 343 6.72 -4.62 -14.54
N PHE A 344 5.78 -4.41 -13.61
CA PHE A 344 4.36 -4.28 -13.93
C PHE A 344 3.76 -3.12 -13.13
N PRO A 345 3.19 -2.09 -13.77
CA PRO A 345 2.68 -0.93 -13.05
C PRO A 345 1.39 -1.29 -12.30
N MET A 346 1.39 -1.07 -10.99
CA MET A 346 0.24 -1.26 -10.11
C MET A 346 -0.10 0.04 -9.38
N ILE A 347 -1.34 0.21 -8.92
CA ILE A 347 -1.74 1.31 -8.04
C ILE A 347 -2.87 0.90 -7.10
N HIS A 348 -2.76 1.32 -5.83
CA HIS A 348 -3.82 1.14 -4.84
C HIS A 348 -5.01 2.06 -5.16
N LEU A 349 -6.24 1.54 -5.13
CA LEU A 349 -7.40 2.33 -5.58
C LEU A 349 -7.71 3.59 -4.74
N ASP A 350 -7.44 3.57 -3.44
CA ASP A 350 -7.57 4.81 -2.64
C ASP A 350 -6.54 5.87 -3.05
N ASP A 351 -5.35 5.46 -3.53
CA ASP A 351 -4.33 6.39 -4.00
C ASP A 351 -4.63 6.89 -5.42
N ALA A 352 -5.22 6.04 -6.26
CA ALA A 352 -5.79 6.47 -7.54
C ALA A 352 -6.91 7.50 -7.34
N ALA A 353 -7.78 7.32 -6.34
CA ALA A 353 -8.80 8.30 -5.98
C ALA A 353 -8.19 9.61 -5.46
N ALA A 354 -7.19 9.53 -4.58
CA ALA A 354 -6.45 10.70 -4.11
C ALA A 354 -5.74 11.46 -5.25
N ALA A 355 -5.32 10.74 -6.30
CA ALA A 355 -4.75 11.37 -7.50
C ALA A 355 -5.80 12.18 -8.28
N VAL A 356 -7.06 11.77 -8.33
CA VAL A 356 -8.14 12.57 -8.94
C VAL A 356 -8.31 13.90 -8.22
N VAL A 357 -8.19 13.92 -6.89
CA VAL A 357 -8.21 15.16 -6.10
C VAL A 357 -6.97 16.02 -6.42
N GLY A 358 -5.77 15.43 -6.45
CA GLY A 358 -4.54 16.16 -6.79
C GLY A 358 -4.54 16.72 -8.23
N ALA A 359 -5.21 16.04 -9.16
CA ALA A 359 -5.35 16.48 -10.55
C ALA A 359 -6.17 17.78 -10.70
N LEU A 360 -6.95 18.16 -9.69
CA LEU A 360 -7.68 19.43 -9.68
C LEU A 360 -6.76 20.64 -9.67
N ASP A 361 -5.55 20.52 -9.14
CA ASP A 361 -4.58 21.63 -9.08
C ASP A 361 -3.40 21.43 -10.03
N ALA A 362 -3.28 20.25 -10.62
CA ALA A 362 -2.22 19.93 -11.57
C ALA A 362 -2.27 20.82 -12.83
N PRO A 363 -1.10 21.19 -13.38
CA PRO A 363 -1.00 21.76 -14.72
C PRO A 363 -1.58 20.83 -15.78
N ALA A 364 -1.94 21.43 -16.91
CA ALA A 364 -2.34 20.72 -18.11
C ALA A 364 -1.26 19.74 -18.60
N GLY A 365 -1.55 18.43 -18.69
CA GLY A 365 -0.61 17.46 -19.25
C GLY A 365 -0.99 15.99 -19.00
N THR A 366 -0.32 15.07 -19.67
CA THR A 366 -0.44 13.64 -19.38
C THR A 366 0.45 13.29 -18.19
N TYR A 367 -0.06 12.44 -17.31
CA TYR A 367 0.58 12.06 -16.06
C TYR A 367 0.37 10.58 -15.78
N ASN A 368 1.44 9.90 -15.41
CA ASN A 368 1.42 8.52 -14.94
C ASN A 368 1.09 8.49 -13.45
N VAL A 369 0.04 7.75 -13.11
CA VAL A 369 -0.42 7.55 -11.73
C VAL A 369 -0.30 6.07 -11.41
N VAL A 370 0.86 5.73 -10.84
CA VAL A 370 1.27 4.37 -10.45
C VAL A 370 1.98 4.39 -9.10
N ASP A 371 1.99 3.26 -8.40
CA ASP A 371 2.87 3.01 -7.26
C ASP A 371 4.35 3.06 -7.70
N ASP A 372 5.26 3.10 -6.73
CA ASP A 372 6.69 2.99 -6.97
C ASP A 372 7.03 1.63 -7.60
N ALA A 373 7.76 1.67 -8.71
CA ALA A 373 7.96 0.52 -9.57
C ALA A 373 8.70 -0.62 -8.86
N LEU A 374 8.12 -1.82 -8.91
CA LEU A 374 8.68 -3.06 -8.38
C LEU A 374 8.64 -4.16 -9.44
N THR A 375 9.58 -5.10 -9.35
CA THR A 375 9.58 -6.30 -10.19
C THR A 375 8.37 -7.19 -9.87
N ARG A 376 7.92 -8.02 -10.81
CA ARG A 376 6.85 -9.01 -10.57
C ARG A 376 7.20 -9.93 -9.40
N ARG A 377 8.46 -10.34 -9.28
CA ARG A 377 8.96 -11.12 -8.14
C ARG A 377 8.73 -10.39 -6.82
N ASP A 378 9.17 -9.15 -6.71
CA ASP A 378 8.97 -8.34 -5.50
C ASP A 378 7.48 -8.17 -5.17
N GLN A 379 6.65 -7.94 -6.19
CA GLN A 379 5.20 -7.81 -6.00
C GLN A 379 4.56 -9.11 -5.51
N MET A 380 4.97 -10.25 -6.07
CA MET A 380 4.47 -11.57 -5.68
C MET A 380 4.99 -11.99 -4.30
N ASP A 381 6.22 -11.63 -3.93
CA ASP A 381 6.77 -11.87 -2.60
C ASP A 381 6.02 -11.02 -1.54
N ALA A 382 5.65 -9.78 -1.87
CA ALA A 382 4.80 -8.94 -1.02
C ALA A 382 3.40 -9.56 -0.83
N LEU A 383 2.77 -10.05 -1.90
CA LEU A 383 1.48 -10.75 -1.83
C LEU A 383 1.58 -12.06 -1.02
N ALA A 384 2.64 -12.84 -1.24
CA ALA A 384 2.92 -14.07 -0.52
C ALA A 384 3.01 -13.83 0.99
N SER A 385 3.77 -12.81 1.38
CA SER A 385 3.92 -12.38 2.76
C SER A 385 2.58 -11.94 3.36
N ALA A 386 1.80 -11.13 2.65
CA ALA A 386 0.51 -10.64 3.11
C ALA A 386 -0.48 -11.79 3.37
N VAL A 387 -0.57 -12.76 2.46
CA VAL A 387 -1.46 -13.94 2.56
C VAL A 387 -0.93 -14.99 3.56
N GLY A 388 0.35 -14.90 3.94
CA GLY A 388 0.97 -15.84 4.87
C GLY A 388 1.43 -17.15 4.21
N VAL A 389 1.82 -17.13 2.94
CA VAL A 389 2.45 -18.27 2.26
C VAL A 389 3.97 -18.08 2.15
N GLY A 390 4.72 -19.15 1.86
CA GLY A 390 6.20 -19.11 1.86
C GLY A 390 6.80 -18.50 0.60
N ARG A 391 6.36 -18.99 -0.56
CA ARG A 391 6.76 -18.50 -1.89
C ARG A 391 5.67 -18.87 -2.89
N LEU A 392 5.46 -18.04 -3.89
CA LEU A 392 4.57 -18.33 -5.01
C LEU A 392 5.35 -18.94 -6.18
N VAL A 393 4.75 -19.92 -6.85
CA VAL A 393 5.32 -20.59 -8.01
C VAL A 393 4.82 -19.88 -9.26
N PHE A 394 5.76 -19.38 -10.07
CA PHE A 394 5.47 -18.77 -11.37
C PHE A 394 5.18 -19.84 -12.42
N ALA A 395 4.28 -19.52 -13.35
CA ALA A 395 4.06 -20.38 -14.52
C ALA A 395 5.35 -20.47 -15.36
N PRO A 396 5.64 -21.63 -15.99
CA PRO A 396 6.78 -21.77 -16.89
C PRO A 396 6.74 -20.73 -18.02
N ALA A 397 7.89 -20.15 -18.38
CA ALA A 397 7.97 -19.09 -19.39
C ALA A 397 7.35 -19.49 -20.75
N VAL A 398 7.36 -20.79 -21.09
CA VAL A 398 6.73 -21.35 -22.31
C VAL A 398 5.20 -21.19 -22.30
N ALA A 399 4.55 -21.27 -21.14
CA ALA A 399 3.10 -21.08 -21.01
C ALA A 399 2.69 -19.65 -21.38
N THR A 400 3.56 -18.66 -21.16
CA THR A 400 3.31 -17.26 -21.55
C THR A 400 3.34 -17.08 -23.07
N LYS A 401 4.19 -17.84 -23.78
CA LYS A 401 4.28 -17.80 -25.26
C LYS A 401 3.06 -18.44 -25.94
N LEU A 402 2.37 -19.37 -25.27
CA LEU A 402 1.18 -20.06 -25.79
C LEU A 402 -0.11 -19.24 -25.68
N GLY A 403 -0.13 -18.16 -24.88
CA GLY A 403 -1.33 -17.36 -24.59
C GLY A 403 -1.72 -16.28 -25.63
N GLY A 404 -1.04 -16.23 -26.79
CA GLY A 404 -1.31 -15.28 -27.87
C GLY A 404 -1.03 -13.80 -27.53
N LYS A 405 -1.46 -12.88 -28.40
CA LYS A 405 -1.17 -11.42 -28.30
C LYS A 405 -1.74 -10.72 -27.05
N GLY A 406 -2.70 -11.33 -26.35
CA GLY A 406 -3.23 -10.80 -25.08
C GLY A 406 -2.33 -11.13 -23.89
N ALA A 407 -1.75 -12.33 -23.86
CA ALA A 407 -0.75 -12.72 -22.86
C ALA A 407 0.57 -11.94 -23.04
N SER A 408 0.92 -11.56 -24.28
CA SER A 408 2.10 -10.74 -24.53
C SER A 408 2.01 -9.32 -23.96
N MET A 409 0.82 -8.71 -23.86
CA MET A 409 0.62 -7.39 -23.23
C MET A 409 0.91 -7.46 -21.72
N MET A 410 0.27 -8.39 -21.01
CA MET A 410 0.46 -8.56 -19.56
C MET A 410 1.86 -9.06 -19.20
N ALA A 411 2.61 -9.60 -20.18
CA ALA A 411 3.98 -10.05 -20.02
C ALA A 411 5.04 -8.95 -20.17
N ARG A 412 4.69 -7.76 -20.71
CA ARG A 412 5.65 -6.66 -20.96
C ARG A 412 6.29 -6.17 -19.67
N SER A 413 7.56 -5.80 -19.72
CA SER A 413 8.23 -5.13 -18.62
C SER A 413 8.10 -3.61 -18.75
N GLU A 414 7.27 -3.00 -17.89
CA GLU A 414 6.97 -1.57 -17.93
C GLU A 414 7.35 -0.92 -16.58
N ARG A 415 8.55 -0.34 -16.50
CA ARG A 415 9.01 0.38 -15.30
C ARG A 415 8.55 1.84 -15.35
N VAL A 416 7.26 2.04 -15.10
CA VAL A 416 6.60 3.35 -15.22
C VAL A 416 6.99 4.30 -14.08
N SER A 417 7.36 5.53 -14.45
CA SER A 417 7.70 6.63 -13.53
C SER A 417 6.45 7.42 -13.14
N ASN A 418 6.27 7.67 -11.84
CA ASN A 418 5.22 8.54 -11.29
C ASN A 418 5.74 9.94 -10.90
N ARG A 419 6.99 10.27 -11.25
CA ARG A 419 7.68 11.48 -10.75
C ARG A 419 7.01 12.77 -11.19
N ARG A 420 6.58 12.84 -12.46
CA ARG A 420 5.97 14.03 -13.04
C ARG A 420 4.70 14.42 -12.29
N PHE A 421 3.82 13.46 -11.99
CA PHE A 421 2.59 13.73 -11.25
C PHE A 421 2.87 14.10 -9.78
N LYS A 422 3.77 13.39 -9.10
CA LYS A 422 4.17 13.71 -7.72
C LYS A 422 4.71 15.14 -7.60
N GLN A 423 5.49 15.59 -8.58
CA GLN A 423 6.05 16.94 -8.63
C GLN A 423 4.99 17.99 -8.99
N ALA A 424 4.19 17.73 -10.02
CA ALA A 424 3.24 18.69 -10.57
C ALA A 424 1.99 18.90 -9.69
N ALA A 425 1.51 17.84 -9.02
CA ALA A 425 0.30 17.86 -8.20
C ALA A 425 0.59 17.78 -6.69
N GLY A 426 1.85 17.63 -6.28
CA GLY A 426 2.23 17.37 -4.88
C GLY A 426 1.64 16.06 -4.33
N TRP A 427 1.21 15.15 -5.20
CA TRP A 427 0.55 13.89 -4.84
C TRP A 427 1.49 12.97 -4.08
N ARG A 428 1.02 12.41 -2.97
CA ARG A 428 1.77 11.50 -2.11
C ARG A 428 0.89 10.31 -1.75
N PRO A 429 1.08 9.14 -2.38
CA PRO A 429 0.27 7.96 -2.09
C PRO A 429 0.45 7.50 -0.65
N ALA A 430 -0.64 7.05 -0.02
CA ALA A 430 -0.65 6.42 1.30
C ALA A 430 -0.01 5.04 1.28
N TYR A 431 -0.10 4.35 0.14
CA TYR A 431 0.55 3.09 -0.17
C TYR A 431 1.54 3.32 -1.32
N PRO A 432 2.79 3.73 -1.02
CA PRO A 432 3.77 4.00 -2.07
C PRO A 432 4.08 2.79 -2.94
N SER A 433 3.91 1.57 -2.42
CA SER A 433 4.05 0.34 -3.17
C SER A 433 3.11 -0.76 -2.69
N VAL A 434 3.06 -1.86 -3.45
CA VAL A 434 2.33 -3.06 -3.06
C VAL A 434 2.84 -3.70 -1.76
N ARG A 435 4.04 -3.32 -1.27
CA ARG A 435 4.58 -3.81 0.02
C ARG A 435 3.73 -3.32 1.19
N GLU A 436 3.26 -2.08 1.13
CA GLU A 436 2.35 -1.50 2.12
C GLU A 436 0.89 -1.84 1.80
N GLY A 437 0.56 -1.86 0.51
CA GLY A 437 -0.82 -2.02 0.06
C GLY A 437 -1.38 -3.45 0.22
N TRP A 438 -0.62 -4.50 -0.11
CA TRP A 438 -1.11 -5.89 0.03
C TRP A 438 -1.52 -6.25 1.46
N PRO A 439 -0.73 -5.94 2.51
CA PRO A 439 -1.15 -6.18 3.88
C PRO A 439 -2.45 -5.46 4.25
N ALA A 440 -2.68 -4.23 3.76
CA ALA A 440 -3.91 -3.50 4.02
C ALA A 440 -5.12 -4.18 3.37
N VAL A 441 -4.99 -4.51 2.08
CA VAL A 441 -6.01 -5.20 1.30
C VAL A 441 -6.37 -6.56 1.91
N VAL A 442 -5.38 -7.39 2.25
CA VAL A 442 -5.62 -8.74 2.80
C VAL A 442 -6.33 -8.66 4.17
N ARG A 443 -5.99 -7.67 5.00
CA ARG A 443 -6.68 -7.42 6.27
C ARG A 443 -8.14 -7.00 6.05
N GLU A 444 -8.38 -6.09 5.12
CA GLU A 444 -9.73 -5.62 4.77
C GLU A 444 -10.61 -6.76 4.24
N MET A 445 -10.04 -7.64 3.41
CA MET A 445 -10.73 -8.83 2.91
C MET A 445 -11.00 -9.89 4.00
N GLY A 446 -10.49 -9.73 5.22
CA GLY A 446 -10.65 -10.69 6.31
C GLY A 446 -10.00 -12.04 6.02
N VAL A 447 -8.98 -12.08 5.15
CA VAL A 447 -8.30 -13.32 4.79
C VAL A 447 -7.39 -13.72 5.94
N ALA A 448 -7.81 -14.74 6.69
CA ALA A 448 -6.97 -15.34 7.74
C ALA A 448 -5.65 -15.83 7.12
N GLN A 449 -4.52 -15.45 7.73
CA GLN A 449 -3.23 -15.96 7.30
C GLN A 449 -3.25 -17.49 7.34
N ALA A 450 -2.75 -18.13 6.29
CA ALA A 450 -2.66 -19.58 6.26
C ALA A 450 -1.81 -20.05 7.46
N PRO A 451 -2.35 -20.88 8.36
CA PRO A 451 -1.58 -21.36 9.49
C PRO A 451 -0.42 -22.21 8.96
N LYS A 452 0.79 -21.67 9.03
CA LYS A 452 2.01 -22.43 8.73
C LYS A 452 2.24 -23.41 9.87
N VAL A 453 2.59 -24.65 9.52
CA VAL A 453 3.04 -25.61 10.54
C VAL A 453 4.31 -25.09 11.23
N GLY A 454 4.35 -25.21 12.55
CA GLY A 454 5.47 -24.70 13.36
C GLY A 454 6.78 -25.45 13.10
N LEU A 455 7.88 -24.91 13.64
CA LEU A 455 9.23 -25.47 13.51
C LEU A 455 9.30 -26.95 13.93
N PHE A 456 8.57 -27.33 14.98
CA PHE A 456 8.51 -28.71 15.47
C PHE A 456 8.00 -29.71 14.40
N ALA A 457 6.89 -29.40 13.73
CA ALA A 457 6.37 -30.24 12.66
C ALA A 457 7.34 -30.36 11.48
N ARG A 458 8.08 -29.29 11.17
CA ARG A 458 9.11 -29.29 10.11
C ARG A 458 10.29 -30.19 10.47
N ILE A 459 10.76 -30.15 11.71
CA ILE A 459 11.82 -31.05 12.19
C ILE A 459 11.35 -32.51 12.08
N CYS A 460 10.12 -32.81 12.52
CA CYS A 460 9.58 -34.17 12.43
C CYS A 460 9.44 -34.65 10.98
N LEU A 461 8.98 -33.79 10.05
CA LEU A 461 8.93 -34.10 8.62
C LEU A 461 10.32 -34.39 8.04
N LEU A 462 11.34 -33.62 8.44
CA LEU A 462 12.72 -33.84 7.99
C LEU A 462 13.25 -35.19 8.51
N LEU A 463 12.98 -35.53 9.78
CA LEU A 463 13.36 -36.82 10.37
C LEU A 463 12.65 -38.01 9.72
N LEU A 464 11.50 -37.80 9.06
CA LEU A 464 10.81 -38.82 8.26
C LEU A 464 11.36 -38.89 6.83
N ALA A 465 11.69 -37.73 6.24
CA ALA A 465 12.13 -37.63 4.85
C ALA A 465 13.54 -38.18 4.65
N LEU A 466 14.47 -37.96 5.59
CA LEU A 466 15.85 -38.39 5.46
C LEU A 466 15.99 -39.92 5.38
N PRO A 467 15.41 -40.73 6.30
CA PRO A 467 15.46 -42.18 6.18
C PRO A 467 14.74 -42.70 4.94
N ALA A 468 13.59 -42.12 4.57
CA ALA A 468 12.88 -42.52 3.35
C ALA A 468 13.73 -42.26 2.09
N LEU A 469 14.48 -41.16 2.07
CA LEU A 469 15.39 -40.85 0.96
C LEU A 469 16.59 -41.80 0.94
N GLU A 470 17.22 -42.06 2.07
CA GLU A 470 18.35 -42.99 2.20
C GLU A 470 17.96 -44.41 1.76
N ILE A 471 16.88 -44.96 2.34
CA ILE A 471 16.34 -46.28 2.00
C ILE A 471 15.96 -46.32 0.53
N GLY A 472 15.26 -45.28 0.05
CA GLY A 472 14.81 -45.19 -1.33
C GLY A 472 15.96 -45.23 -2.34
N ILE A 473 16.99 -44.39 -2.13
CA ILE A 473 18.17 -44.35 -3.01
C ILE A 473 18.91 -45.68 -2.96
N TRP A 474 19.16 -46.23 -1.77
CA TRP A 474 19.96 -47.45 -1.63
C TRP A 474 19.26 -48.66 -2.23
N ALA A 475 17.99 -48.89 -1.90
CA ALA A 475 17.22 -50.03 -2.42
C ALA A 475 16.98 -49.94 -3.93
N THR A 476 16.82 -48.74 -4.49
CA THR A 476 16.63 -48.57 -5.95
C THR A 476 17.93 -48.70 -6.75
N LEU A 477 19.04 -48.10 -6.29
CA LEU A 477 20.29 -48.05 -7.06
C LEU A 477 21.22 -49.24 -6.80
N ALA A 478 21.20 -49.81 -5.59
CA ALA A 478 22.06 -50.92 -5.19
C ALA A 478 21.27 -51.98 -4.41
N PRO A 479 20.25 -52.62 -5.02
CA PRO A 479 19.31 -53.53 -4.33
C PRO A 479 19.99 -54.71 -3.64
N HIS A 480 21.04 -55.29 -4.24
CA HIS A 480 21.80 -56.38 -3.63
C HIS A 480 22.56 -55.94 -2.38
N SER A 481 23.15 -54.74 -2.40
CA SER A 481 23.87 -54.19 -1.25
C SER A 481 22.90 -53.87 -0.11
N PHE A 482 21.77 -53.24 -0.43
CA PHE A 482 20.70 -52.94 0.51
C PHE A 482 20.18 -54.21 1.19
N PHE A 483 19.79 -55.22 0.41
CA PHE A 483 19.29 -56.48 0.93
C PHE A 483 20.28 -57.16 1.89
N ASN A 484 21.55 -57.22 1.50
CA ASN A 484 22.58 -57.91 2.26
C ASN A 484 23.13 -57.10 3.43
N SER A 485 23.02 -55.78 3.46
CA SER A 485 23.80 -54.97 4.41
C SER A 485 23.00 -53.90 5.14
N PHE A 486 21.69 -53.76 4.91
CA PHE A 486 20.86 -52.79 5.63
C PHE A 486 20.70 -53.19 7.12
N PRO A 487 20.76 -52.25 8.08
CA PRO A 487 20.91 -50.77 7.95
C PRO A 487 22.36 -50.26 7.89
N GLY A 488 23.34 -51.11 7.64
CA GLY A 488 24.76 -50.81 7.67
C GLY A 488 25.42 -51.28 8.97
N GLY A 489 26.71 -50.97 9.14
CA GLY A 489 27.44 -51.30 10.37
C GLY A 489 27.57 -52.80 10.68
N GLY A 490 27.54 -53.65 9.65
CA GLY A 490 27.63 -55.11 9.79
C GLY A 490 26.31 -55.79 10.20
N ARG A 491 25.17 -55.08 10.11
CA ARG A 491 23.84 -55.62 10.41
C ARG A 491 23.14 -56.13 9.15
N HIS A 492 22.22 -57.06 9.32
CA HIS A 492 21.55 -57.78 8.22
C HIS A 492 20.04 -57.87 8.44
N TRP A 493 19.33 -56.74 8.49
CA TRP A 493 17.92 -56.72 8.89
C TRP A 493 16.95 -57.16 7.80
N VAL A 494 17.37 -57.15 6.53
CA VAL A 494 16.51 -57.52 5.39
C VAL A 494 16.77 -58.96 4.94
N ALA A 495 18.03 -59.34 4.76
CA ALA A 495 18.40 -60.68 4.28
C ALA A 495 17.96 -61.85 5.18
N VAL A 496 17.59 -61.57 6.44
CA VAL A 496 17.08 -62.57 7.38
C VAL A 496 15.64 -63.00 7.07
N ASP A 497 14.92 -62.24 6.23
CA ASP A 497 13.48 -62.39 6.02
C ASP A 497 13.15 -62.73 4.55
N GLY A 498 13.50 -63.96 4.15
CA GLY A 498 13.19 -64.54 2.85
C GLY A 498 14.28 -64.37 1.77
N PRO A 499 14.11 -64.99 0.59
CA PRO A 499 15.08 -64.93 -0.49
C PRO A 499 15.08 -63.56 -1.19
N PHE A 500 16.23 -63.19 -1.75
CA PHE A 500 16.35 -61.95 -2.52
C PHE A 500 15.44 -61.95 -3.75
N ASN A 501 14.69 -60.86 -3.91
CA ASN A 501 13.94 -60.55 -5.12
C ASN A 501 14.19 -59.09 -5.52
N GLU A 502 14.91 -58.89 -6.62
CA GLU A 502 15.30 -57.55 -7.06
C GLU A 502 14.12 -56.63 -7.35
N HIS A 503 13.05 -57.16 -7.95
CA HIS A 503 11.86 -56.38 -8.29
C HIS A 503 11.20 -55.82 -7.02
N LEU A 504 11.01 -56.66 -6.00
CA LEU A 504 10.42 -56.23 -4.73
C LEU A 504 11.28 -55.19 -4.00
N VAL A 505 12.61 -55.37 -3.99
CA VAL A 505 13.53 -54.42 -3.34
C VAL A 505 13.51 -53.07 -4.08
N ARG A 506 13.49 -53.08 -5.41
CA ARG A 506 13.42 -51.86 -6.21
C ARG A 506 12.07 -51.14 -6.08
N ASP A 507 10.96 -51.88 -6.04
CA ASP A 507 9.63 -51.30 -5.81
C ASP A 507 9.54 -50.64 -4.43
N PHE A 508 10.07 -51.32 -3.40
CA PHE A 508 10.16 -50.75 -2.05
C PHE A 508 11.01 -49.47 -2.04
N GLY A 509 12.16 -49.47 -2.73
CA GLY A 509 12.98 -48.28 -2.90
C GLY A 509 12.25 -47.13 -3.61
N ALA A 510 11.58 -47.43 -4.73
CA ALA A 510 10.85 -46.44 -5.51
C ALA A 510 9.68 -45.83 -4.73
N MET A 511 8.94 -46.64 -3.96
CA MET A 511 7.89 -46.16 -3.06
C MET A 511 8.47 -45.22 -1.99
N ASN A 512 9.61 -45.55 -1.38
CA ASN A 512 10.27 -44.69 -0.39
C ASN A 512 10.76 -43.37 -1.00
N LEU A 513 11.27 -43.38 -2.23
CA LEU A 513 11.62 -42.14 -2.96
C LEU A 513 10.38 -41.27 -3.21
N ALA A 514 9.26 -41.87 -3.61
CA ALA A 514 8.00 -41.14 -3.81
C ALA A 514 7.50 -40.53 -2.50
N LEU A 515 7.57 -41.27 -1.39
CA LEU A 515 7.19 -40.80 -0.07
C LEU A 515 8.11 -39.67 0.42
N ALA A 516 9.43 -39.80 0.21
CA ALA A 516 10.41 -38.77 0.52
C ALA A 516 10.13 -37.46 -0.24
N LEU A 517 9.80 -37.55 -1.55
CA LEU A 517 9.41 -36.38 -2.33
C LEU A 517 8.19 -35.67 -1.73
N VAL A 518 7.13 -36.42 -1.41
CA VAL A 518 5.90 -35.84 -0.82
C VAL A 518 6.21 -35.18 0.54
N LEU A 519 7.03 -35.79 1.38
CA LEU A 519 7.45 -35.24 2.67
C LEU A 519 8.31 -33.97 2.50
N LEU A 520 9.23 -33.94 1.54
CA LEU A 520 10.06 -32.77 1.25
C LEU A 520 9.21 -31.62 0.68
N VAL A 521 8.26 -31.91 -0.21
CA VAL A 521 7.32 -30.90 -0.71
C VAL A 521 6.45 -30.39 0.44
N ALA A 522 5.96 -31.27 1.32
CA ALA A 522 5.21 -30.87 2.52
C ALA A 522 6.04 -30.00 3.47
N LEU A 523 7.33 -30.30 3.64
CA LEU A 523 8.28 -29.54 4.45
C LEU A 523 8.49 -28.12 3.90
N VAL A 524 8.65 -27.98 2.58
CA VAL A 524 8.88 -26.69 1.90
C VAL A 524 7.61 -25.85 1.84
N VAL A 525 6.49 -26.46 1.42
CA VAL A 525 5.20 -25.77 1.23
C VAL A 525 4.57 -25.42 2.58
N GLY A 526 4.65 -26.32 3.56
CA GLY A 526 4.19 -26.10 4.94
C GLY A 526 2.68 -25.89 5.08
N SER A 527 1.89 -26.24 4.06
CA SER A 527 0.44 -26.13 4.12
C SER A 527 -0.12 -27.24 4.99
N ARG A 528 -1.05 -26.89 5.88
CA ARG A 528 -1.64 -27.85 6.83
C ARG A 528 -2.17 -29.09 6.13
N LEU A 529 -2.95 -28.92 5.06
CA LEU A 529 -3.55 -30.03 4.32
C LEU A 529 -2.46 -30.97 3.79
N LEU A 530 -1.46 -30.44 3.09
CA LEU A 530 -0.40 -31.27 2.52
C LEU A 530 0.41 -31.97 3.60
N VAL A 531 0.75 -31.26 4.69
CA VAL A 531 1.49 -31.82 5.83
C VAL A 531 0.71 -32.94 6.51
N THR A 532 -0.59 -32.75 6.77
CA THR A 532 -1.44 -33.79 7.37
C THR A 532 -1.63 -34.97 6.43
N THR A 533 -1.80 -34.73 5.12
CA THR A 533 -1.94 -35.81 4.14
C THR A 533 -0.65 -36.63 4.02
N ALA A 534 0.50 -35.97 3.91
CA ALA A 534 1.81 -36.63 3.84
C ALA A 534 2.10 -37.45 5.10
N ALA A 535 1.89 -36.88 6.29
CA ALA A 535 2.07 -37.58 7.55
C ALA A 535 1.09 -38.76 7.71
N THR A 536 -0.17 -38.60 7.29
CA THR A 536 -1.17 -39.68 7.33
C THR A 536 -0.78 -40.81 6.38
N ALA A 537 -0.33 -40.50 5.16
CA ALA A 537 0.13 -41.50 4.21
C ALA A 537 1.34 -42.29 4.76
N TYR A 538 2.33 -41.60 5.35
CA TYR A 538 3.46 -42.24 6.01
C TYR A 538 2.99 -43.13 7.17
N PHE A 539 2.09 -42.64 8.02
CA PHE A 539 1.55 -43.38 9.15
C PHE A 539 0.84 -44.68 8.72
N LEU A 540 0.02 -44.60 7.67
CA LEU A 540 -0.68 -45.76 7.12
C LEU A 540 0.26 -46.82 6.55
N TRP A 541 1.44 -46.42 6.07
CA TRP A 541 2.50 -47.36 5.68
C TRP A 541 3.28 -47.90 6.89
N ALA A 542 3.65 -47.02 7.83
CA ALA A 542 4.52 -47.35 8.96
C ALA A 542 3.88 -48.33 9.94
N VAL A 543 2.56 -48.22 10.19
CA VAL A 543 1.86 -49.08 11.16
C VAL A 543 1.85 -50.56 10.74
N PRO A 544 1.38 -50.96 9.54
CA PRO A 544 1.45 -52.36 9.11
C PRO A 544 2.87 -52.90 9.07
N HIS A 545 3.83 -52.09 8.63
CA HIS A 545 5.25 -52.48 8.57
C HIS A 545 5.83 -52.73 9.97
N ALA A 546 5.56 -51.84 10.92
CA ALA A 546 5.98 -51.99 12.31
C ALA A 546 5.32 -53.19 12.99
N LEU A 547 4.02 -53.43 12.74
CA LEU A 547 3.31 -54.60 13.28
C LEU A 547 3.91 -55.90 12.75
N TYR A 548 4.19 -55.99 11.44
CA TYR A 548 4.82 -57.16 10.86
C TYR A 548 6.15 -57.48 11.54
N HIS A 549 7.06 -56.50 11.65
CA HIS A 549 8.34 -56.73 12.30
C HIS A 549 8.20 -57.03 13.79
N PHE A 550 7.29 -56.36 14.51
CA PHE A 550 7.03 -56.63 15.92
C PHE A 550 6.67 -58.11 16.18
N PHE A 551 5.87 -58.72 15.29
CA PHE A 551 5.51 -60.14 15.39
C PHE A 551 6.55 -61.09 14.78
N ASN A 552 7.60 -60.59 14.12
CA ASN A 552 8.64 -61.40 13.45
C ASN A 552 10.06 -61.12 13.95
N MET A 553 10.24 -60.48 15.11
CA MET A 553 11.56 -60.10 15.64
C MET A 553 12.49 -61.27 15.97
N GLN A 554 11.95 -62.50 16.09
CA GLN A 554 12.73 -63.71 16.40
C GLN A 554 13.83 -64.01 15.38
N VAL A 555 13.75 -63.46 14.16
CA VAL A 555 14.78 -63.63 13.12
C VAL A 555 16.02 -62.77 13.34
N LEU A 556 15.95 -61.81 14.27
CA LEU A 556 17.04 -60.86 14.58
C LEU A 556 17.76 -61.23 15.87
N SER A 557 19.03 -60.81 15.97
CA SER A 557 19.80 -60.86 17.22
C SER A 557 19.19 -59.95 18.29
N SER A 558 19.40 -60.22 19.59
CA SER A 558 18.80 -59.41 20.66
C SER A 558 19.15 -57.92 20.59
N GLY A 559 20.37 -57.57 20.17
CA GLY A 559 20.78 -56.18 19.95
C GLY A 559 20.11 -55.53 18.74
N ASP A 560 19.83 -56.32 17.69
CA ASP A 560 19.10 -55.87 16.52
C ASP A 560 17.59 -55.75 16.77
N GLN A 561 17.00 -56.61 17.59
CA GLN A 561 15.60 -56.50 18.00
C GLN A 561 15.31 -55.15 18.68
N ILE A 562 16.18 -54.74 19.62
CA ILE A 562 16.04 -53.46 20.32
C ILE A 562 16.18 -52.29 19.34
N ALA A 563 17.24 -52.30 18.51
CA ALA A 563 17.50 -51.23 17.57
C ALA A 563 16.41 -51.11 16.48
N ASN A 564 15.94 -52.25 15.96
CA ASN A 564 14.86 -52.31 14.99
C ASN A 564 13.54 -51.82 15.63
N GLY A 565 13.22 -52.27 16.84
CA GLY A 565 12.02 -51.85 17.57
C GLY A 565 11.98 -50.36 17.87
N ILE A 566 13.10 -49.76 18.28
CA ILE A 566 13.20 -48.29 18.49
C ILE A 566 12.94 -47.56 17.17
N THR A 567 13.59 -47.97 16.08
CA THR A 567 13.42 -47.33 14.76
C THR A 567 11.98 -47.40 14.27
N LEU A 568 11.31 -48.55 14.43
CA LEU A 568 9.90 -48.73 14.07
C LEU A 568 8.96 -47.92 14.97
N ALA A 569 9.24 -47.83 16.26
CA ALA A 569 8.45 -46.97 17.15
C ALA A 569 8.55 -45.50 16.76
N ILE A 570 9.75 -45.02 16.41
CA ILE A 570 9.99 -43.66 15.94
C ILE A 570 9.22 -43.39 14.63
N SER A 571 9.24 -44.33 13.68
CA SER A 571 8.56 -44.18 12.38
C SER A 571 7.03 -44.11 12.51
N VAL A 572 6.45 -44.66 13.58
CA VAL A 572 5.01 -44.56 13.90
C VAL A 572 4.67 -43.30 14.70
N VAL A 573 5.53 -42.90 15.64
CA VAL A 573 5.26 -41.75 16.55
C VAL A 573 5.47 -40.41 15.85
N LEU A 574 6.50 -40.27 15.01
CA LEU A 574 6.80 -38.99 14.34
C LEU A 574 5.66 -38.47 13.44
N PRO A 575 5.00 -39.30 12.60
CA PRO A 575 3.85 -38.85 11.83
C PRO A 575 2.68 -38.37 12.70
N LEU A 576 2.41 -39.05 13.81
CA LEU A 576 1.38 -38.62 14.77
C LEU A 576 1.74 -37.28 15.42
N ALA A 577 3.02 -37.06 15.75
CA ALA A 577 3.51 -35.78 16.27
C ALA A 577 3.34 -34.64 15.25
N VAL A 578 3.59 -34.90 13.96
CA VAL A 578 3.34 -33.93 12.87
C VAL A 578 1.86 -33.59 12.78
N ILE A 579 0.99 -34.60 12.75
CA ILE A 579 -0.47 -34.44 12.67
C ILE A 579 -0.96 -33.60 13.87
N TRP A 580 -0.60 -34.01 15.09
CA TRP A 580 -0.98 -33.31 16.32
C TRP A 580 -0.52 -31.85 16.34
N SER A 581 0.73 -31.59 15.95
CA SER A 581 1.28 -30.24 15.88
C SER A 581 0.52 -29.38 14.86
N ALA A 582 0.09 -29.94 13.74
CA ALA A 582 -0.66 -29.22 12.71
C ALA A 582 -2.09 -28.86 13.14
N TYR A 583 -2.69 -29.61 14.09
CA TYR A 583 -4.00 -29.28 14.67
C TYR A 583 -3.91 -28.17 15.74
N ARG A 584 -2.84 -28.13 16.54
CA ARG A 584 -2.67 -27.15 17.64
C ARG A 584 -2.38 -25.73 17.19
N THR A 585 -1.85 -25.51 15.99
CA THR A 585 -1.62 -24.17 15.42
C THR A 585 -2.89 -23.49 14.89
N SER A 586 -4.09 -23.93 15.30
CA SER A 586 -5.35 -23.30 14.89
C SER A 586 -5.58 -22.02 15.69
N PRO A 587 -5.85 -20.86 15.05
CA PRO A 587 -6.44 -19.73 15.75
C PRO A 587 -7.81 -20.15 16.29
N ALA A 588 -8.13 -19.78 17.53
CA ALA A 588 -9.48 -19.87 18.05
C ALA A 588 -10.44 -19.19 17.05
N SER A 589 -11.52 -19.88 16.69
CA SER A 589 -12.48 -19.40 15.69
C SER A 589 -13.12 -18.09 16.16
N SER A 590 -12.63 -16.95 15.66
CA SER A 590 -13.37 -15.69 15.78
C SER A 590 -14.60 -15.78 14.89
N SER A 591 -15.77 -15.65 15.50
CA SER A 591 -17.10 -15.68 14.89
C SER A 591 -17.15 -15.00 13.51
N ARG A 592 -17.67 -15.73 12.50
CA ARG A 592 -18.08 -15.16 11.21
C ARG A 592 -19.12 -14.05 11.46
N LYS A 593 -18.74 -12.79 11.23
CA LYS A 593 -19.72 -11.78 10.80
C LYS A 593 -19.70 -11.79 9.27
N SER A 594 -20.84 -12.14 8.68
CA SER A 594 -21.08 -11.97 7.25
C SER A 594 -21.00 -10.49 6.93
N VAL A 595 -19.96 -10.09 6.20
CA VAL A 595 -19.98 -8.80 5.49
C VAL A 595 -20.79 -9.06 4.23
N ALA A 596 -22.05 -8.62 4.24
CA ALA A 596 -22.77 -8.33 3.03
C ALA A 596 -22.03 -7.18 2.33
N SER A 597 -21.69 -7.38 1.06
CA SER A 597 -21.22 -6.31 0.18
C SER A 597 -22.28 -5.19 0.14
N PRO A 598 -21.88 -3.91 0.21
CA PRO A 598 -22.78 -2.81 -0.15
C PRO A 598 -23.17 -2.85 -1.63
#